data_AF-A0AAV2IBM7-F1
#
_entry.id   AF-A0AAV2IBM7-F1
#
_cell.length_a   1.000
_cell.length_b   1.000
_cell.length_c   1.000
_cell.angle_alpha   90.00
_cell.angle_beta   90.00
_cell.angle_gamma   90.00
#
_symmetry.space_group_name_H-M   'P 1'
#
loop_
_entity.id
_entity.type
_entity.pdbx_description
1 polymer ?
#
loop_
_entity_poly.entity_id
_entity_poly.type
_entity_poly.pdbx_seq_one_letter_code
_entity_poly.pdbx_strand_id
1 'polypeptide(L)'
;MLKLLLDRGGLYDRGKELGWKNMKDLGYIASMGKAGGGRNETDPRFVSLFSVFNMTFPDTSSLLKIYVSILDGHLKAFDLEISRNATKLTQLTMDLYLILIKELPPTPSKFHYIFNLRDLSRIYNGLCMSTPDRFTNMNQFLRLWRNECMRVICDRLITVEDNMLV
;
A
#
# COMPACT_ATOMS: atom_id res chain seq x y z
N MET A 1 28.20 8.16 -2.10
CA MET A 1 28.67 6.75 -2.04
C MET A 1 28.01 5.89 -3.11
N LEU A 2 26.68 5.83 -3.19
CA LEU A 2 25.98 5.02 -4.19
C LEU A 2 26.34 5.37 -5.64
N LYS A 3 26.44 6.66 -5.98
CA LYS A 3 26.92 7.07 -7.31
C LYS A 3 28.27 6.43 -7.67
N LEU A 4 29.24 6.46 -6.76
CA LEU A 4 30.57 5.90 -6.98
C LEU A 4 30.48 4.38 -7.22
N LEU A 5 29.69 3.68 -6.41
CA LEU A 5 29.48 2.24 -6.55
C LEU A 5 28.91 1.88 -7.93
N LEU A 6 27.86 2.59 -8.37
CA LEU A 6 27.19 2.28 -9.63
C LEU A 6 28.02 2.69 -10.85
N ASP A 7 28.74 3.80 -10.77
CA ASP A 7 29.53 4.36 -11.86
C ASP A 7 30.88 3.64 -12.04
N ARG A 8 31.49 3.19 -10.93
CA ARG A 8 32.84 2.60 -10.93
C ARG A 8 32.88 1.12 -10.55
N GLY A 9 31.75 0.51 -10.21
CA GLY A 9 31.69 -0.91 -9.83
C GLY A 9 32.36 -1.24 -8.50
N GLY A 10 32.57 -0.26 -7.62
CA GLY A 10 33.26 -0.50 -6.35
C GLY A 10 33.29 0.69 -5.41
N LEU A 11 33.89 0.47 -4.23
CA LEU A 11 33.94 1.44 -3.15
C LEU A 11 35.29 1.36 -2.43
N TYR A 12 35.78 2.49 -1.93
CA TYR A 12 36.90 2.50 -1.00
C TYR A 12 36.46 2.07 0.40
N ASP A 13 37.27 1.24 1.06
CA ASP A 13 37.14 0.98 2.48
C ASP A 13 37.34 2.29 3.26
N ARG A 14 36.55 2.53 4.30
CA ARG A 14 36.67 3.73 5.14
C ARG A 14 37.65 3.53 6.32
N GLY A 15 38.31 2.38 6.40
CA GLY A 15 39.39 2.13 7.34
C GLY A 15 40.69 2.91 7.01
N LYS A 16 41.72 2.73 7.83
CA LYS A 16 43.00 3.46 7.71
C LYS A 16 43.69 3.28 6.35
N GLU A 17 43.52 2.13 5.70
CA GLU A 17 44.25 1.76 4.49
C GLU A 17 43.57 2.22 3.19
N LEU A 18 42.33 2.72 3.23
CA LEU A 18 41.56 3.21 2.07
C LEU A 18 41.62 2.26 0.84
N GLY A 19 41.58 0.94 1.05
CA GLY A 19 41.67 -0.05 -0.03
C GLY A 19 40.44 -0.05 -0.95
N TRP A 20 40.65 -0.16 -2.27
CA TRP A 20 39.55 -0.30 -3.23
C TRP A 20 38.92 -1.70 -3.17
N LYS A 21 37.60 -1.76 -2.97
CA LYS A 21 36.79 -2.98 -3.02
C LYS A 21 36.01 -3.01 -4.32
N ASN A 22 36.37 -3.94 -5.20
CA ASN A 22 35.68 -4.16 -6.46
C ASN A 22 34.47 -5.07 -6.24
N MET A 23 33.29 -4.64 -6.69
CA MET A 23 32.04 -5.39 -6.57
C MET A 23 31.66 -5.93 -7.94
N LYS A 24 31.52 -7.26 -8.05
CA LYS A 24 31.21 -7.94 -9.30
C LYS A 24 29.80 -8.51 -9.27
N ASP A 25 29.20 -8.66 -10.45
CA ASP A 25 27.93 -9.34 -10.67
C ASP A 25 26.76 -8.79 -9.84
N LEU A 26 26.61 -7.45 -9.83
CA LEU A 26 25.51 -6.75 -9.16
C LEU A 26 24.51 -6.17 -10.18
N GLY A 27 23.22 -6.39 -9.92
CA GLY A 27 22.12 -5.66 -10.55
C GLY A 27 21.49 -4.66 -9.58
N TYR A 28 21.09 -3.50 -10.07
CA TYR A 28 20.53 -2.42 -9.23
C TYR A 28 19.10 -2.08 -9.65
N ILE A 29 18.21 -2.04 -8.66
CA ILE A 29 16.84 -1.50 -8.79
C ILE A 29 16.64 -0.53 -7.63
N ALA A 30 16.06 0.63 -7.92
CA ALA A 30 15.80 1.66 -6.92
C ALA A 30 14.41 2.27 -7.11
N SER A 31 13.83 2.76 -6.02
CA SER A 31 12.57 3.51 -6.02
C SER A 31 12.69 4.72 -5.10
N MET A 32 12.07 5.83 -5.47
CA MET A 32 12.03 7.05 -4.67
C MET A 32 10.64 7.68 -4.71
N GLY A 33 10.27 8.40 -3.66
CA GLY A 33 9.09 9.26 -3.68
C GLY A 33 9.37 10.54 -4.46
N LYS A 34 8.33 11.15 -5.05
CA LYS A 34 8.44 12.48 -5.63
C LYS A 34 8.91 13.50 -4.58
N ALA A 35 9.80 14.40 -4.99
CA ALA A 35 10.26 15.50 -4.14
C ALA A 35 9.10 16.40 -3.70
N GLY A 36 9.22 16.97 -2.50
CA GLY A 36 8.16 17.76 -1.86
C GLY A 36 7.54 17.07 -0.64
N GLY A 37 6.68 17.78 0.10
CA GLY A 37 6.04 17.26 1.31
C GLY A 37 7.03 16.78 2.38
N GLY A 38 8.19 17.43 2.49
CA GLY A 38 9.29 17.05 3.39
C GLY A 38 10.29 16.04 2.82
N ARG A 39 10.13 15.59 1.57
CA ARG A 39 11.10 14.73 0.88
C ARG A 39 12.11 15.56 0.09
N ASN A 40 13.39 15.19 0.23
CA ASN A 40 14.50 15.82 -0.47
C ASN A 40 14.56 15.39 -1.94
N GLU A 41 15.06 16.28 -2.78
CA GLU A 41 15.42 15.95 -4.17
C GLU A 41 16.65 15.02 -4.21
N THR A 42 16.69 14.17 -5.23
CA THR A 42 17.83 13.29 -5.49
C THR A 42 18.77 13.96 -6.49
N ASP A 43 20.09 13.86 -6.28
CA ASP A 43 21.11 14.42 -7.17
C ASP A 43 20.90 13.95 -8.63
N PRO A 44 20.70 14.87 -9.60
CA PRO A 44 20.52 14.51 -11.01
C PRO A 44 21.63 13.62 -11.59
N ARG A 45 22.87 13.73 -11.09
CA ARG A 45 24.02 12.92 -11.52
C ARG A 45 23.94 11.47 -11.06
N PHE A 46 23.17 11.20 -10.00
CA PHE A 46 22.88 9.85 -9.57
C PHE A 46 21.69 9.30 -10.35
N VAL A 47 20.65 10.12 -10.54
CA VAL A 47 19.46 9.76 -11.31
C VAL A 47 19.82 9.41 -12.77
N SER A 48 20.80 10.09 -13.38
CA SER A 48 21.26 9.81 -14.74
C SER A 48 21.88 8.41 -14.93
N LEU A 49 22.21 7.69 -13.85
CA LEU A 49 22.69 6.31 -13.91
C LEU A 49 21.55 5.29 -14.07
N PHE A 50 20.29 5.73 -14.03
CA PHE A 50 19.10 4.88 -14.09
C PHE A 50 18.17 5.33 -15.22
N SER A 51 17.38 4.37 -15.73
CA SER A 51 16.13 4.69 -16.43
C SER A 51 15.04 4.97 -15.41
N VAL A 52 14.46 6.16 -15.44
CA VAL A 52 13.46 6.61 -14.46
C VAL A 52 12.07 6.52 -15.06
N PHE A 53 11.16 5.87 -14.34
CA PHE A 53 9.74 5.80 -14.69
C PHE A 53 8.92 6.50 -13.61
N ASN A 54 8.00 7.37 -14.03
CA ASN A 54 7.05 7.99 -13.12
C ASN A 54 5.84 7.06 -12.95
N MET A 55 5.67 6.49 -11.76
CA MET A 55 4.51 5.67 -11.43
C MET A 55 3.36 6.56 -10.95
N THR A 56 2.33 6.67 -11.78
CA THR A 56 1.08 7.34 -11.41
C THR A 56 0.18 6.43 -10.60
N PHE A 57 -0.77 7.02 -9.87
CA PHE A 57 -1.78 6.23 -9.17
C PHE A 57 -2.62 5.45 -10.18
N PRO A 58 -2.89 4.15 -9.93
CA PRO A 58 -3.73 3.34 -10.83
C PRO A 58 -5.16 3.86 -10.84
N ASP A 59 -5.87 3.61 -11.93
CA ASP A 59 -7.28 3.95 -12.04
C ASP A 59 -8.15 3.07 -11.13
N THR A 60 -9.33 3.57 -10.77
CA THR A 60 -10.26 2.87 -9.88
C THR A 60 -10.69 1.51 -10.42
N SER A 61 -10.79 1.34 -11.74
CA SER A 61 -11.20 0.06 -12.35
C SER A 61 -10.10 -1.00 -12.22
N SER A 62 -8.84 -0.60 -12.36
CA SER A 62 -7.67 -1.44 -12.10
C SER A 62 -7.60 -1.84 -10.63
N LEU A 63 -7.81 -0.90 -9.71
CA LEU A 63 -7.85 -1.20 -8.28
C LEU A 63 -8.96 -2.20 -7.94
N LEU A 64 -10.18 -1.96 -8.44
CA LEU A 64 -11.29 -2.88 -8.26
C LEU A 64 -10.93 -4.27 -8.77
N LYS A 65 -10.38 -4.38 -9.99
CA LYS A 65 -9.98 -5.67 -10.57
C LYS A 65 -8.94 -6.40 -9.72
N ILE A 66 -7.91 -5.70 -9.24
CA ILE A 66 -6.85 -6.28 -8.39
C ILE A 66 -7.46 -6.87 -7.12
N TYR A 67 -8.25 -6.07 -6.40
CA TYR A 67 -8.76 -6.47 -5.10
C TYR A 67 -9.90 -7.49 -5.18
N VAL A 68 -10.75 -7.42 -6.22
CA VAL A 68 -11.71 -8.48 -6.52
C VAL A 68 -10.98 -9.79 -6.80
N SER A 69 -9.91 -9.78 -7.61
CA SER A 69 -9.17 -11.00 -7.94
C SER A 69 -8.53 -11.65 -6.71
N ILE A 70 -8.01 -10.85 -5.78
CA ILE A 70 -7.44 -11.33 -4.51
C ILE A 70 -8.54 -11.99 -3.66
N LEU A 71 -9.64 -11.27 -3.44
CA LEU A 71 -10.71 -11.74 -2.57
C LEU A 71 -11.46 -12.94 -3.17
N ASP A 72 -11.77 -12.91 -4.45
CA ASP A 72 -12.39 -14.03 -5.16
C ASP A 72 -11.49 -15.28 -5.13
N GLY A 73 -10.19 -15.12 -5.33
CA GLY A 73 -9.21 -16.21 -5.20
C GLY A 73 -9.25 -16.88 -3.82
N HIS A 74 -9.33 -16.09 -2.76
CA HIS A 74 -9.44 -16.58 -1.38
C HIS A 74 -10.79 -17.25 -1.09
N LEU A 75 -11.88 -16.64 -1.54
CA LEU A 75 -13.25 -17.06 -1.24
C LEU A 75 -13.72 -18.32 -1.98
N LYS A 76 -12.92 -18.87 -2.91
CA LYS A 76 -13.24 -20.13 -3.61
C LYS A 76 -13.46 -21.32 -2.68
N ALA A 77 -12.82 -21.33 -1.51
CA ALA A 77 -12.97 -22.40 -0.52
C ALA A 77 -14.17 -22.19 0.44
N PHE A 78 -14.88 -21.07 0.32
CA PHE A 78 -15.99 -20.69 1.20
C PHE A 78 -17.34 -21.05 0.57
N ASP A 79 -18.40 -20.85 1.34
CA ASP A 79 -19.76 -21.02 0.85
C ASP A 79 -20.04 -20.15 -0.40
N LEU A 80 -20.87 -20.68 -1.29
CA LEU A 80 -21.22 -20.06 -2.57
C LEU A 80 -21.82 -18.66 -2.39
N GLU A 81 -22.57 -18.43 -1.31
CA GLU A 81 -23.15 -17.13 -0.97
C GLU A 81 -22.05 -16.09 -0.71
N ILE A 82 -20.99 -16.46 0.00
CA ILE A 82 -19.88 -15.57 0.33
C ILE A 82 -19.06 -15.27 -0.93
N SER A 83 -18.70 -16.31 -1.69
CA SER A 83 -17.92 -16.16 -2.92
C SER A 83 -18.59 -15.24 -3.94
N ARG A 84 -19.91 -15.38 -4.16
CA ARG A 84 -20.67 -14.52 -5.09
C ARG A 84 -20.67 -13.04 -4.73
N ASN A 85 -20.46 -12.69 -3.46
CA ASN A 85 -20.52 -11.31 -2.98
C ASN A 85 -19.15 -10.62 -2.91
N ALA A 86 -18.06 -11.30 -3.30
CA ALA A 86 -16.70 -10.72 -3.32
C ALA A 86 -16.64 -9.38 -4.07
N THR A 87 -17.22 -9.33 -5.27
CA THR A 87 -17.22 -8.11 -6.11
C THR A 87 -17.96 -6.96 -5.45
N LYS A 88 -19.13 -7.22 -4.86
CA LYS A 88 -19.93 -6.19 -4.16
C LYS A 88 -19.18 -5.64 -2.95
N LEU A 89 -18.55 -6.53 -2.17
CA LEU A 89 -17.77 -6.13 -1.00
C LEU A 89 -16.58 -5.25 -1.39
N THR A 90 -15.92 -5.58 -2.50
CA THR A 90 -14.84 -4.76 -3.02
C THR A 90 -15.34 -3.39 -3.49
N GLN A 91 -16.48 -3.32 -4.17
CA GLN A 91 -17.07 -2.03 -4.55
C GLN A 91 -17.34 -1.15 -3.33
N LEU A 92 -17.99 -1.69 -2.30
CA LEU A 92 -18.25 -0.96 -1.05
C LEU A 92 -16.97 -0.44 -0.39
N THR A 93 -15.91 -1.26 -0.39
CA THR A 93 -14.61 -0.87 0.16
C THR A 93 -13.96 0.26 -0.66
N MET A 94 -14.11 0.23 -1.98
CA MET A 94 -13.60 1.28 -2.87
C MET A 94 -14.37 2.59 -2.69
N ASP A 95 -15.70 2.53 -2.58
CA ASP A 95 -16.54 3.70 -2.35
C ASP A 95 -16.20 4.36 -1.01
N LEU A 96 -16.04 3.56 0.06
CA LEU A 96 -15.57 4.03 1.36
C LEU A 96 -14.19 4.72 1.25
N TYR A 97 -13.25 4.09 0.55
CA TYR A 97 -11.91 4.65 0.35
C TYR A 97 -11.92 6.00 -0.37
N LEU A 98 -12.77 6.15 -1.39
CA LEU A 98 -12.93 7.42 -2.12
C LEU A 98 -13.55 8.51 -1.24
N ILE A 99 -14.53 8.17 -0.40
CA ILE A 99 -15.10 9.10 0.58
C ILE A 99 -14.02 9.55 1.58
N LEU A 100 -13.22 8.62 2.11
CA LEU A 100 -12.16 8.94 3.07
C LEU A 100 -11.10 9.89 2.47
N ILE A 101 -10.63 9.62 1.25
CA ILE A 101 -9.65 10.53 0.61
C ILE A 101 -10.23 11.93 0.42
N LYS A 102 -11.51 12.02 0.07
CA LYS A 102 -12.16 13.29 -0.25
C LYS A 102 -12.50 14.11 1.00
N GLU A 103 -13.10 13.47 2.00
CA GLU A 103 -13.65 14.16 3.18
C GLU A 103 -12.62 14.28 4.32
N LEU A 104 -11.59 13.43 4.35
CA LEU A 104 -10.57 13.40 5.40
C LEU A 104 -9.15 13.65 4.85
N PRO A 105 -8.89 14.80 4.20
CA PRO A 105 -7.55 15.12 3.74
C PRO A 105 -6.60 15.44 4.90
N PRO A 106 -5.28 15.23 4.73
CA PRO A 106 -4.29 15.59 5.73
C PRO A 106 -4.24 17.11 5.92
N THR A 107 -4.51 17.57 7.13
CA THR A 107 -4.40 18.98 7.53
C THR A 107 -3.29 19.14 8.58
N PRO A 108 -2.79 20.36 8.89
CA PRO A 108 -1.80 20.54 9.95
C PRO A 108 -2.23 19.97 11.31
N SER A 109 -3.54 20.02 11.63
CA SER A 109 -4.11 19.42 12.84
C SER A 109 -4.36 17.91 12.72
N LYS A 110 -4.55 17.38 11.50
CA LYS A 110 -4.81 15.96 11.20
C LYS A 110 -3.79 15.38 10.22
N PHE A 111 -2.50 15.60 10.45
CA PHE A 111 -1.43 15.26 9.49
C PHE A 111 -1.27 13.74 9.25
N HIS A 112 -1.78 12.91 10.15
CA HIS A 112 -1.73 11.44 10.08
C HIS A 112 -2.90 10.85 9.27
N TYR A 113 -3.82 11.68 8.75
CA TYR A 113 -4.92 11.25 7.87
C TYR A 113 -4.42 11.03 6.44
N ILE A 114 -3.44 10.15 6.31
CA ILE A 114 -2.84 9.78 5.03
C ILE A 114 -3.30 8.36 4.70
N PHE A 115 -4.38 8.29 3.91
CA PHE A 115 -4.90 7.03 3.40
C PHE A 115 -4.24 6.69 2.06
N ASN A 116 -3.73 5.47 1.94
CA ASN A 116 -3.10 4.99 0.72
C ASN A 116 -3.42 3.51 0.46
N LEU A 117 -2.92 2.96 -0.66
CA LEU A 117 -3.18 1.56 -1.04
C LEU A 117 -2.75 0.54 0.01
N ARG A 118 -1.80 0.85 0.91
CA ARG A 118 -1.41 -0.04 2.00
C ARG A 118 -2.58 -0.28 2.96
N ASP A 119 -3.46 0.69 3.14
CA ASP A 119 -4.60 0.58 4.04
C ASP A 119 -5.65 -0.37 3.46
N LEU A 120 -5.94 -0.23 2.16
CA LEU A 120 -6.71 -1.23 1.44
C LEU A 120 -6.06 -2.61 1.55
N SER A 121 -4.76 -2.73 1.27
CA SER A 121 -4.04 -4.02 1.36
C SER A 121 -4.13 -4.66 2.76
N ARG A 122 -4.14 -3.87 3.84
CA ARG A 122 -4.32 -4.37 5.21
C ARG A 122 -5.73 -4.92 5.45
N ILE A 123 -6.76 -4.23 4.97
CA ILE A 123 -8.15 -4.71 5.06
C ILE A 123 -8.27 -6.07 4.36
N TYR A 124 -7.79 -6.17 3.11
CA TYR A 124 -7.85 -7.42 2.35
C TYR A 124 -6.98 -8.51 2.93
N ASN A 125 -5.82 -8.18 3.49
CA ASN A 125 -5.00 -9.15 4.21
C ASN A 125 -5.77 -9.75 5.41
N GLY A 126 -6.45 -8.91 6.21
CA GLY A 126 -7.31 -9.37 7.30
C GLY A 126 -8.46 -10.27 6.80
N LEU A 127 -9.12 -9.90 5.71
CA LEU A 127 -10.14 -10.75 5.07
C LEU A 127 -9.56 -12.10 4.62
N CYS A 128 -8.35 -12.12 4.05
CA CYS A 128 -7.69 -13.34 3.59
C CYS A 128 -7.14 -14.22 4.74
N MET A 129 -7.18 -13.75 5.98
CA MET A 129 -6.90 -14.57 7.16
C MET A 129 -8.14 -15.31 7.68
N SER A 130 -9.32 -15.06 7.09
CA SER A 130 -10.53 -15.82 7.39
C SER A 130 -10.40 -17.27 6.93
N THR A 131 -11.13 -18.15 7.60
CA THR A 131 -11.16 -19.58 7.28
C THR A 131 -12.62 -20.07 7.16
N PRO A 132 -12.90 -21.02 6.24
CA PRO A 132 -14.28 -21.43 5.94
C PRO A 132 -14.96 -22.18 7.09
N ASP A 133 -14.20 -22.75 8.02
CA ASP A 133 -14.71 -23.40 9.23
C ASP A 133 -15.31 -22.41 10.24
N ARG A 134 -14.81 -21.17 10.27
CA ARG A 134 -15.26 -20.13 11.21
C ARG A 134 -16.29 -19.18 10.64
N PHE A 135 -16.19 -18.89 9.34
CA PHE A 135 -17.05 -17.93 8.64
C PHE A 135 -17.92 -18.69 7.64
N THR A 136 -19.01 -19.27 8.15
CA THR A 136 -19.89 -20.16 7.38
C THR A 136 -21.03 -19.44 6.70
N ASN A 137 -21.33 -18.21 7.10
CA ASN A 137 -22.42 -17.41 6.53
C ASN A 137 -21.97 -16.00 6.13
N MET A 138 -22.73 -15.40 5.21
CA MET A 138 -22.43 -14.05 4.71
C MET A 138 -22.46 -12.99 5.81
N ASN A 139 -23.34 -13.11 6.79
CA ASN A 139 -23.45 -12.15 7.89
C ASN A 139 -22.20 -12.10 8.77
N GLN A 140 -21.59 -13.24 9.08
CA GLN A 140 -20.33 -13.32 9.80
C GLN A 140 -19.19 -12.71 8.98
N PHE A 141 -19.16 -12.97 7.67
CA PHE A 141 -18.16 -12.40 6.78
C PHE A 141 -18.29 -10.88 6.64
N LEU A 142 -19.51 -10.35 6.55
CA LEU A 142 -19.78 -8.91 6.57
C LEU A 142 -19.35 -8.25 7.88
N ARG A 143 -19.57 -8.93 9.01
CA ARG A 143 -19.06 -8.46 10.31
C ARG A 143 -17.54 -8.44 10.35
N LEU A 144 -16.87 -9.44 9.78
CA LEU A 144 -15.41 -9.44 9.65
C LEU A 144 -14.93 -8.24 8.82
N TRP A 145 -15.51 -8.04 7.64
CA TRP A 145 -15.19 -6.91 6.78
C TRP A 145 -15.34 -5.57 7.51
N ARG A 146 -16.48 -5.35 8.17
CA ARG A 146 -16.70 -4.14 8.97
C ARG A 146 -15.60 -3.97 10.01
N ASN A 147 -15.27 -5.02 10.75
CA ASN A 147 -14.25 -4.96 11.80
C ASN A 147 -12.86 -4.64 11.24
N GLU A 148 -12.49 -5.20 10.07
CA GLU A 148 -11.23 -4.87 9.41
C GLU A 148 -11.19 -3.42 8.93
N CYS A 149 -12.28 -2.90 8.35
CA CYS A 149 -12.39 -1.50 7.99
C CYS A 149 -12.22 -0.59 9.22
N MET A 150 -12.95 -0.87 10.30
CA MET A 150 -12.86 -0.09 11.55
C MET A 150 -11.44 -0.11 12.13
N ARG A 151 -10.81 -1.29 12.20
CA ARG A 151 -9.44 -1.45 12.73
C ARG A 151 -8.40 -0.68 11.92
N VAL A 152 -8.53 -0.64 10.59
CA VAL A 152 -7.53 0.01 9.73
C VAL A 152 -7.75 1.53 9.65
N ILE A 153 -9.02 1.97 9.65
CA ILE A 153 -9.41 3.36 9.40
C ILE A 153 -9.72 4.09 10.71
N CYS A 154 -10.66 3.58 11.50
CA CYS A 154 -11.23 4.30 12.65
C CYS A 154 -10.23 4.50 13.79
N ASP A 155 -9.24 3.61 13.94
CA ASP A 155 -8.15 3.78 14.89
C ASP A 155 -7.32 5.07 14.66
N ARG A 156 -7.42 5.68 13.47
CA ARG A 156 -6.78 6.96 13.16
C ARG A 156 -7.67 8.18 13.42
N LEU A 157 -8.97 8.00 13.59
CA LEU A 157 -9.93 9.09 13.66
C LEU A 157 -9.98 9.68 15.07
N ILE A 158 -9.91 11.00 15.17
CA ILE A 158 -9.83 11.71 16.46
C ILE A 158 -11.20 12.25 16.89
N THR A 159 -12.01 12.74 15.95
CA THR A 159 -13.27 13.42 16.28
C THR A 159 -14.47 12.50 16.11
N VAL A 160 -15.57 12.82 16.80
CA VAL A 160 -16.81 12.02 16.71
C VAL A 160 -17.44 12.19 15.33
N GLU A 161 -17.34 13.37 14.74
CA GLU A 161 -17.85 13.67 13.40
C GLU A 161 -17.12 12.82 12.34
N ASP A 162 -15.79 12.70 12.45
CA ASP A 162 -15.01 11.83 11.57
C ASP A 162 -15.43 10.37 11.71
N ASN A 163 -15.71 9.92 12.94
CA ASN A 163 -16.19 8.56 13.20
C ASN A 163 -17.61 8.30 12.68
N MET A 164 -18.46 9.32 12.56
CA MET A 164 -19.81 9.18 11.98
C MET A 164 -19.80 9.07 10.44
N LEU A 165 -18.69 9.42 9.79
CA LEU A 165 -18.52 9.30 8.33
C LEU A 165 -18.24 7.86 7.87
N VAL A 166 -17.82 6.96 8.77
CA VAL A 166 -17.38 5.58 8.50
C VAL A 166 -18.37 4.56 9.05
#